data_AF-A0A7S1CQ35-F1
#
_entry.id   AF-A0A7S1CQ35-F1
#
_cell.length_a   1.000
_cell.length_b   1.000
_cell.length_c   1.000
_cell.angle_alpha   90.00
_cell.angle_beta   90.00
_cell.angle_gamma   90.00
#
_symmetry.space_group_name_H-M   'P 1'
#
loop_
_entity.id
_entity.type
_entity.pdbx_description
1 polymer ?
#
loop_
_entity_poly.entity_id
_entity_poly.type
_entity_poly.pdbx_seq_one_letter_code
_entity_poly.pdbx_strand_id
1 'polypeptide(L)'
;LPANALTGVSVGAALNMMRMGITKLEPGCLSGLVVGGKLRLGGNALGHLAAGAFAGVSVLAPNPDDALELDAAGITGISAGVFDGAALTNVIANDNELGELEAHTFAGVSLSLLKLDNAGITRLAP
;
A
#
# COMPACT_ATOMS: atom_id res chain seq x y z
N LEU A 1 9.17 8.84 -1.76
CA LEU A 1 9.35 9.03 -0.32
C LEU A 1 10.66 8.38 0.10
N PRO A 2 11.61 9.16 0.62
CA PRO A 2 12.86 8.63 1.12
C PRO A 2 12.64 7.83 2.41
N ALA A 3 13.62 7.00 2.77
CA ALA A 3 13.61 6.29 4.04
C ALA A 3 13.39 7.25 5.23
N ASN A 4 12.64 6.78 6.21
CA ASN A 4 12.24 7.53 7.41
C ASN A 4 11.40 8.81 7.21
N ALA A 5 10.87 9.07 6.00
CA ALA A 5 10.10 10.28 5.71
C ALA A 5 8.92 10.52 6.67
N LEU A 6 8.24 9.45 7.08
CA LEU A 6 7.06 9.51 7.96
C LEU A 6 7.20 8.59 9.19
N THR A 7 8.43 8.31 9.60
CA THR A 7 8.66 7.41 10.73
C THR A 7 8.04 7.94 12.02
N GLY A 8 7.26 7.07 12.69
CA GLY A 8 6.61 7.39 13.97
C GLY A 8 5.52 8.47 13.89
N VAL A 9 5.12 8.90 12.69
CA VAL A 9 4.04 9.88 12.52
C VAL A 9 2.70 9.21 12.87
N SER A 10 1.83 9.94 13.57
CA SER A 10 0.48 9.52 13.89
C SER A 10 -0.54 10.55 13.38
N VAL A 11 -1.48 10.10 12.56
CA VAL A 11 -2.54 10.92 11.95
C VAL A 11 -3.89 10.39 12.41
N GLY A 12 -4.68 11.20 13.13
CA GLY A 12 -5.93 10.73 13.75
C GLY A 12 -7.09 10.44 12.78
N ALA A 13 -7.00 10.88 11.53
CA ALA A 13 -8.04 10.68 10.52
C ALA A 13 -7.42 10.13 9.23
N ALA A 14 -7.34 10.94 8.16
CA ALA A 14 -6.77 10.52 6.89
C ALA A 14 -5.43 11.21 6.61
N LEU A 15 -4.45 10.45 6.11
CA LEU A 15 -3.24 10.99 5.50
C LEU A 15 -3.40 10.94 3.98
N ASN A 16 -3.53 12.11 3.35
CA ASN A 16 -3.73 12.23 1.91
C ASN A 16 -2.43 12.65 1.21
N MET A 17 -1.88 11.76 0.38
CA MET A 17 -0.72 12.00 -0.47
C MET A 17 -1.05 11.70 -1.95
N MET A 18 -2.31 11.82 -2.34
CA MET A 18 -2.74 11.56 -3.71
C MET A 18 -2.17 12.60 -4.68
N ARG A 19 -1.82 12.15 -5.89
CA ARG A 19 -1.40 13.02 -7.01
C ARG A 19 -0.25 13.98 -6.66
N MET A 20 0.69 13.52 -5.85
CA MET A 20 1.89 14.29 -5.45
C MET A 20 3.10 14.03 -6.35
N GLY A 21 2.97 13.19 -7.38
CA GLY A 21 4.09 12.79 -8.24
C GLY A 21 5.10 11.90 -7.54
N ILE A 22 4.66 11.15 -6.52
CA ILE A 22 5.54 10.19 -5.83
C ILE A 22 5.84 9.04 -6.79
N THR A 23 7.12 8.80 -7.04
CA THR A 23 7.56 7.77 -8.00
C THR A 23 8.18 6.53 -7.35
N LYS A 24 8.47 6.61 -6.05
CA LYS A 24 9.14 5.54 -5.32
C LYS A 24 8.81 5.62 -3.83
N LEU A 25 8.67 4.48 -3.18
CA LEU A 25 8.66 4.34 -1.73
C LEU A 25 9.93 3.60 -1.34
N GLU A 26 10.85 4.26 -0.64
CA GLU A 26 12.02 3.57 -0.11
C GLU A 26 11.63 2.68 1.07
N PRO A 27 12.28 1.51 1.26
CA PRO A 27 12.01 0.65 2.41
C PRO A 27 12.08 1.43 3.72
N GLY A 28 11.08 1.24 4.58
CA GLY A 28 10.99 1.92 5.88
C GLY A 28 10.57 3.40 5.82
N CYS A 29 10.23 3.96 4.65
CA CYS A 29 9.78 5.35 4.56
C CYS A 29 8.51 5.66 5.38
N LEU A 30 7.70 4.63 5.68
CA LEU A 30 6.47 4.70 6.47
C LEU A 30 6.55 3.92 7.81
N SER A 31 7.75 3.58 8.28
CA SER A 31 7.91 2.72 9.46
C SER A 31 7.26 3.31 10.72
N GLY A 32 6.30 2.59 11.31
CA GLY A 32 5.59 3.05 12.51
C GLY A 32 4.59 4.18 12.25
N LEU A 33 4.23 4.44 10.99
CA LEU A 33 3.15 5.34 10.63
C LEU A 33 1.82 4.77 11.12
N VAL A 34 1.07 5.56 11.89
CA VAL A 34 -0.29 5.22 12.34
C VAL A 34 -1.29 6.19 11.72
N VAL A 35 -2.32 5.66 11.06
CA VAL A 35 -3.40 6.45 10.45
C VAL A 35 -4.74 5.96 10.97
N GLY A 36 -5.57 6.86 11.52
CA GLY A 36 -6.87 6.55 12.13
C GLY A 36 -8.01 6.29 11.14
N GLY A 37 -7.73 6.22 9.84
CA GLY A 37 -8.73 6.13 8.79
C GLY A 37 -8.12 5.75 7.44
N LYS A 38 -7.93 6.71 6.53
CA LYS A 38 -7.46 6.42 5.17
C LYS A 38 -6.02 6.88 4.92
N LEU A 39 -5.17 5.98 4.46
CA LEU A 39 -3.85 6.29 3.92
C LEU A 39 -3.96 6.30 2.39
N ARG A 40 -3.91 7.50 1.79
CA ARG A 40 -4.15 7.66 0.35
C ARG A 40 -2.88 7.98 -0.41
N LEU A 41 -2.53 7.11 -1.34
CA LEU A 41 -1.37 7.20 -2.22
C LEU A 41 -1.78 7.06 -3.71
N GLY A 42 -3.08 7.01 -4.01
CA GLY A 42 -3.60 6.92 -5.37
C GLY A 42 -3.25 8.11 -6.28
N GLY A 43 -3.26 7.88 -7.59
CA GLY A 43 -2.92 8.90 -8.59
C GLY A 43 -1.43 9.31 -8.60
N ASN A 44 -0.55 8.50 -8.02
CA ASN A 44 0.90 8.65 -8.11
C ASN A 44 1.47 7.72 -9.20
N ALA A 45 2.80 7.60 -9.29
CA ALA A 45 3.48 6.75 -10.26
C ALA A 45 4.50 5.83 -9.55
N LEU A 46 4.02 5.06 -8.56
CA LEU A 46 4.85 4.33 -7.60
C LEU A 46 5.70 3.22 -8.23
N GLY A 47 5.35 2.76 -9.43
CA GLY A 47 6.10 1.72 -10.14
C GLY A 47 6.09 0.40 -9.36
N HIS A 48 7.26 -0.21 -9.21
CA HIS A 48 7.38 -1.45 -8.47
C HIS A 48 7.48 -1.22 -6.97
N LEU A 49 6.58 -1.83 -6.18
CA LEU A 49 6.62 -1.76 -4.72
C LEU A 49 7.61 -2.79 -4.17
N ALA A 50 8.70 -2.29 -3.58
CA ALA A 50 9.75 -3.11 -2.97
C ALA A 50 9.38 -3.59 -1.57
N ALA A 51 9.98 -4.72 -1.15
CA ALA A 51 9.87 -5.22 0.22
C ALA A 51 10.14 -4.11 1.25
N GLY A 52 9.30 -4.05 2.28
CA GLY A 52 9.38 -3.03 3.33
C GLY A 52 8.89 -1.63 2.95
N ALA A 53 8.30 -1.42 1.76
CA ALA A 53 7.69 -0.13 1.40
C ALA A 53 6.56 0.30 2.37
N PHE A 54 5.80 -0.66 2.90
CA PHE A 54 4.74 -0.46 3.89
C PHE A 54 5.04 -1.14 5.23
N ALA A 55 6.30 -1.47 5.51
CA ALA A 55 6.65 -2.15 6.76
C ALA A 55 6.23 -1.34 7.99
N GLY A 56 5.55 -1.99 8.93
CA GLY A 56 5.13 -1.37 10.19
C GLY A 56 4.06 -0.28 10.07
N VAL A 57 3.39 -0.14 8.91
CA VAL A 57 2.26 0.79 8.76
C VAL A 57 1.03 0.23 9.48
N SER A 58 0.36 1.08 10.27
CA SER A 58 -0.90 0.74 10.92
C SER A 58 -2.01 1.66 10.44
N VAL A 59 -2.96 1.12 9.68
CA VAL A 59 -4.21 1.82 9.32
C VAL A 59 -5.30 1.29 10.24
N LEU A 60 -5.63 2.08 11.26
CA LEU A 60 -6.73 1.77 12.18
C LEU A 60 -8.02 1.94 11.39
N ALA A 61 -8.80 0.86 11.26
CA ALA A 61 -10.03 0.84 10.48
C ALA A 61 -11.27 0.71 11.38
N PRO A 62 -11.61 1.74 12.20
CA PRO A 62 -12.87 1.73 12.93
C PRO A 62 -14.09 1.76 11.99
N ASN A 63 -13.93 2.22 10.74
CA ASN A 63 -14.99 2.23 9.74
C ASN A 63 -14.68 1.27 8.57
N PRO A 64 -15.71 0.71 7.93
CA PRO A 64 -15.54 -0.19 6.79
C PRO A 64 -14.86 0.46 5.58
N ASP A 65 -14.89 1.78 5.48
CA ASP A 65 -14.29 2.54 4.38
C ASP A 65 -12.81 2.89 4.60
N ASP A 66 -12.27 2.63 5.79
CA ASP A 66 -10.88 2.92 6.14
C ASP A 66 -9.95 1.91 5.47
N ALA A 67 -8.94 2.42 4.75
CA ALA A 67 -8.14 1.60 3.86
C ALA A 67 -6.78 2.24 3.55
N LEU A 68 -5.85 1.39 3.10
CA LEU A 68 -4.76 1.80 2.24
C LEU A 68 -5.30 1.92 0.80
N GLU A 69 -5.35 3.15 0.28
CA GLU A 69 -5.85 3.47 -1.06
C GLU A 69 -4.69 3.75 -2.03
N LEU A 70 -4.53 2.87 -3.01
CA LEU A 70 -3.48 2.82 -4.04
C LEU A 70 -4.09 2.83 -5.46
N ASP A 71 -5.32 3.31 -5.61
CA ASP A 71 -6.01 3.38 -6.90
C ASP A 71 -5.25 4.25 -7.90
N ALA A 72 -5.09 3.75 -9.13
CA ALA A 72 -4.39 4.45 -10.20
C ALA A 72 -3.01 5.00 -9.78
N ALA A 73 -2.25 4.21 -9.01
CA ALA A 73 -0.94 4.61 -8.50
C ALA A 73 0.23 4.19 -9.41
N GLY A 74 -0.06 3.67 -10.61
CA GLY A 74 0.95 3.23 -11.58
C GLY A 74 1.80 2.08 -11.04
N ILE A 75 1.19 1.18 -10.25
CA ILE A 75 1.90 0.05 -9.66
C ILE A 75 2.07 -1.03 -10.71
N THR A 76 3.31 -1.43 -10.95
CA THR A 76 3.68 -2.44 -11.97
C THR A 76 4.07 -3.79 -11.39
N GLY A 77 4.08 -3.92 -10.07
CA GLY A 77 4.31 -5.17 -9.34
C GLY A 77 4.54 -4.92 -7.86
N ILE A 78 4.43 -5.98 -7.06
CA ILE A 78 4.49 -5.94 -5.60
C ILE A 78 5.34 -7.12 -5.12
N SER A 79 6.51 -6.82 -4.55
CA SER A 79 7.39 -7.86 -3.98
C SER A 79 6.76 -8.55 -2.77
N ALA A 80 7.12 -9.81 -2.53
CA ALA A 80 6.92 -10.43 -1.22
C ALA A 80 7.56 -9.56 -0.11
N GLY A 81 6.88 -9.46 1.02
CA GLY A 81 7.34 -8.65 2.18
C GLY A 81 7.10 -7.14 2.06
N VAL A 82 6.36 -6.67 1.05
CA VAL A 82 5.93 -5.26 0.96
C VAL A 82 5.15 -4.82 2.20
N PHE A 83 4.35 -5.73 2.78
CA PHE A 83 3.45 -5.46 3.90
C PHE A 83 3.93 -6.08 5.23
N ASP A 84 5.20 -6.45 5.36
CA ASP A 84 5.70 -7.10 6.58
C ASP A 84 5.48 -6.24 7.83
N GLY A 85 4.80 -6.82 8.82
CA GLY A 85 4.46 -6.13 10.06
C GLY A 85 3.45 -4.99 9.89
N ALA A 86 2.81 -4.86 8.73
CA ALA A 86 1.74 -3.90 8.52
C ALA A 86 0.43 -4.39 9.16
N ALA A 87 -0.27 -3.50 9.87
CA ALA A 87 -1.61 -3.73 10.37
C ALA A 87 -2.61 -2.99 9.47
N LEU A 88 -3.11 -3.70 8.46
CA LEU A 88 -4.05 -3.20 7.47
C LEU A 88 -5.34 -4.02 7.52
N THR A 89 -6.49 -3.37 7.45
CA THR A 89 -7.79 -4.06 7.35
C THR A 89 -8.27 -4.17 5.91
N ASN A 90 -8.12 -3.09 5.14
CA ASN A 90 -8.55 -3.03 3.75
C ASN A 90 -7.43 -2.49 2.87
N VAL A 91 -7.23 -3.12 1.71
CA VAL A 91 -6.32 -2.63 0.65
C VAL A 91 -7.12 -2.46 -0.62
N ILE A 92 -7.06 -1.26 -1.19
CA ILE A 92 -7.74 -0.91 -2.44
C ILE A 92 -6.65 -0.48 -3.42
N ALA A 93 -6.43 -1.26 -4.47
CA ALA A 93 -5.37 -1.01 -5.45
C ALA A 93 -5.89 -1.20 -6.88
N ASN A 94 -7.06 -0.63 -7.18
CA ASN A 94 -7.66 -0.73 -8.50
C ASN A 94 -6.88 0.10 -9.54
N ASP A 95 -7.16 -0.18 -10.81
CA ASP A 95 -6.64 0.59 -11.96
C ASP A 95 -5.10 0.71 -11.94
N ASN A 96 -4.42 -0.40 -11.67
CA ASN A 96 -2.95 -0.54 -11.73
C ASN A 96 -2.54 -1.52 -12.85
N GLU A 97 -1.24 -1.78 -13.00
CA GLU A 97 -0.67 -2.61 -14.07
C GLU A 97 0.21 -3.73 -13.50
N LEU A 98 -0.32 -4.50 -12.54
CA LEU A 98 0.46 -5.46 -11.73
C LEU A 98 1.14 -6.58 -12.52
N GLY A 99 0.66 -6.91 -13.72
CA GLY A 99 1.27 -7.93 -14.56
C GLY A 99 1.12 -9.33 -13.95
N GLU A 100 2.20 -9.90 -13.43
CA GLU A 100 2.14 -11.17 -12.70
C GLU A 100 1.97 -10.89 -11.20
N LEU A 101 1.01 -11.56 -10.57
CA LEU A 101 0.91 -11.57 -9.13
C LEU A 101 1.76 -12.72 -8.58
N GLU A 102 2.89 -12.37 -7.95
CA GLU A 102 3.83 -13.34 -7.39
C GLU A 102 3.23 -14.10 -6.18
N ALA A 103 3.77 -15.28 -5.92
CA ALA A 103 3.44 -16.02 -4.71
C ALA A 103 3.82 -15.19 -3.48
N HIS A 104 2.98 -15.24 -2.45
CA HIS A 104 3.22 -14.54 -1.18
C HIS A 104 3.23 -13.00 -1.26
N THR A 105 2.77 -12.38 -2.35
CA THR A 105 2.64 -10.90 -2.45
C THR A 105 1.90 -10.27 -1.26
N PHE A 106 0.84 -10.92 -0.78
CA PHE A 106 0.05 -10.47 0.39
C PHE A 106 0.29 -11.34 1.64
N ALA A 107 1.42 -12.04 1.73
CA ALA A 107 1.75 -12.79 2.94
C ALA A 107 1.94 -11.82 4.13
N GLY A 108 1.59 -12.28 5.34
CA GLY A 108 1.77 -11.51 6.57
C GLY A 108 0.69 -10.49 6.89
N VAL A 109 -0.30 -10.28 6.00
CA VAL A 109 -1.47 -9.43 6.27
C VAL A 109 -2.76 -10.25 6.31
N SER A 110 -3.68 -9.84 7.20
CA SER A 110 -5.02 -10.40 7.32
C SER A 110 -6.02 -9.32 6.92
N LEU A 111 -6.45 -9.36 5.66
CA LEU A 111 -7.34 -8.35 5.08
C LEU A 111 -8.80 -8.82 5.14
N SER A 112 -9.70 -7.89 5.49
CA SER A 112 -11.14 -8.07 5.31
C SER A 112 -11.58 -7.80 3.87
N LEU A 113 -10.86 -6.89 3.19
CA LEU A 113 -11.10 -6.52 1.80
C LEU A 113 -9.78 -6.31 1.06
N LEU A 114 -9.68 -6.93 -0.11
CA LEU A 114 -8.66 -6.68 -1.10
C LEU A 114 -9.36 -6.38 -2.43
N LYS A 115 -9.21 -5.16 -2.96
CA LYS A 115 -9.73 -4.78 -4.28
C LYS A 115 -8.59 -4.59 -5.27
N LEU A 116 -8.70 -5.30 -6.39
CA LEU A 116 -7.74 -5.34 -7.49
C LEU A 116 -8.47 -5.20 -8.84
N ASP A 117 -9.55 -4.42 -8.86
CA ASP A 117 -10.35 -4.20 -10.05
C ASP A 117 -9.50 -3.49 -11.10
N ASN A 118 -9.54 -3.95 -12.36
CA ASN A 118 -8.71 -3.42 -13.45
C ASN A 118 -7.20 -3.33 -13.12
N ALA A 119 -6.67 -4.20 -12.25
CA ALA A 119 -5.27 -4.11 -11.81
C ALA A 119 -4.24 -4.70 -12.81
N GLY A 120 -4.63 -4.95 -14.06
CA GLY A 120 -3.72 -5.44 -15.10
C GLY A 120 -3.08 -6.80 -14.81
N ILE A 121 -3.71 -7.63 -13.97
CA ILE A 121 -3.21 -8.97 -13.63
C ILE A 121 -3.41 -9.89 -14.85
N THR A 122 -2.32 -10.45 -15.32
CA THR A 122 -2.25 -11.33 -16.50
C THR A 122 -2.04 -12.79 -16.12
N ARG A 123 -1.43 -13.07 -14.95
CA ARG A 123 -1.22 -14.41 -14.41
C ARG A 123 -1.00 -14.39 -12.91
N LEU A 124 -1.25 -15.53 -12.27
CA LEU A 124 -0.90 -15.80 -10.88
C LEU A 124 0.28 -16.76 -10.87
N ALA A 125 1.33 -16.42 -10.13
CA ALA A 125 2.43 -17.33 -9.91
C ALA A 125 1.94 -18.56 -9.09
N PRO A 126 2.55 -19.74 -9.28
CA PRO A 126 2.18 -20.97 -8.60
C PRO A 126 2.43 -20.93 -7.08
#